data_AF-A0A1Q4FQA2-F1
#
_entry.id   AF-A0A1Q4FQA2-F1
#
_cell.length_a   1.000
_cell.length_b   1.000
_cell.length_c   1.000
_cell.angle_alpha   90.00
_cell.angle_beta   90.00
_cell.angle_gamma   90.00
#
_symmetry.space_group_name_H-M   'P 1'
#
loop_
_entity.id
_entity.type
_entity.pdbx_description
1 polymer ?
#
loop_
_entity_poly.entity_id
_entity_poly.type
_entity_poly.pdbx_seq_one_letter_code
_entity_poly.pdbx_strand_id
1 'polypeptide(L)'
;MPVLAKSREKILTETLRTYAATIRWGTIEQAESFVDPAYRAAHPLTQLDLDRYKQVRFTNYNDSAPVPVNDDEVNQTVEIGVVNVHTQEARSFIDRQVWKYDRKAKLWLLSSGLPDITRKD
;
A
#
# COMPACT_ATOMS: atom_id res chain seq x y z
N MET A 1 -21.05 6.55 -9.94
CA MET A 1 -19.93 6.19 -9.04
C MET A 1 -20.12 6.98 -7.75
N PRO A 2 -19.87 6.40 -6.57
CA PRO A 2 -19.99 7.12 -5.32
C PRO A 2 -18.96 8.25 -5.27
N VAL A 3 -19.34 9.37 -4.66
CA VAL A 3 -18.50 10.57 -4.54
C VAL A 3 -18.15 10.74 -3.08
N LEU A 4 -16.86 10.78 -2.77
CA LEU A 4 -16.39 10.99 -1.40
C LEU A 4 -16.73 12.40 -0.92
N ALA A 5 -16.93 12.54 0.39
CA ALA A 5 -16.94 13.87 1.00
C ALA A 5 -15.59 14.58 0.74
N LYS A 6 -15.62 15.85 0.34
CA LYS A 6 -14.41 16.64 -0.02
C LYS A 6 -13.30 16.59 1.04
N SER A 7 -13.65 16.56 2.32
CA SER A 7 -12.69 16.44 3.41
C SER A 7 -11.98 15.09 3.41
N ARG A 8 -12.72 13.99 3.19
CA ARG A 8 -12.16 12.63 3.12
C ARG A 8 -11.34 12.43 1.86
N GLU A 9 -11.77 13.00 0.73
CA GLU A 9 -11.02 12.98 -0.53
C GLU A 9 -9.65 13.69 -0.39
N LYS A 10 -9.62 14.82 0.31
CA LYS A 10 -8.36 15.53 0.59
C LYS A 10 -7.41 14.67 1.44
N ILE A 11 -7.91 14.10 2.53
CA ILE A 11 -7.12 13.22 3.42
C ILE A 11 -6.66 11.97 2.67
N LEU A 12 -7.53 11.39 1.83
CA LEU A 12 -7.18 10.24 0.98
C LEU A 12 -6.00 10.60 0.08
N THR A 13 -6.09 11.69 -0.67
CA THR A 13 -5.05 12.12 -1.61
C THR A 13 -3.69 12.29 -0.91
N GLU A 14 -3.69 12.90 0.27
CA GLU A 14 -2.49 13.06 1.09
C GLU A 14 -1.95 11.72 1.60
N THR A 15 -2.84 10.82 2.04
CA THR A 15 -2.48 9.48 2.52
C THR A 15 -1.86 8.64 1.42
N LEU A 16 -2.51 8.57 0.24
CA LEU A 16 -2.02 7.81 -0.91
C LEU A 16 -0.67 8.33 -1.40
N ARG A 17 -0.50 9.67 -1.46
CA ARG A 17 0.78 10.29 -1.82
C ARG A 17 1.88 9.94 -0.83
N THR A 18 1.57 10.01 0.47
CA THR A 18 2.54 9.69 1.53
C THR A 18 2.92 8.22 1.47
N TYR A 19 1.95 7.32 1.37
CA TYR A 19 2.20 5.88 1.23
C TYR A 19 3.05 5.55 0.00
N ALA A 20 2.73 6.14 -1.16
CA ALA A 20 3.52 5.98 -2.39
C ALA A 20 4.97 6.49 -2.23
N ALA A 21 5.18 7.57 -1.47
CA ALA A 21 6.52 8.06 -1.15
C ALA A 21 7.26 7.12 -0.17
N THR A 22 6.56 6.58 0.83
CA THR A 22 7.10 5.62 1.79
C THR A 22 7.53 4.32 1.11
N ILE A 23 6.76 3.79 0.15
CA ILE A 23 7.16 2.58 -0.60
C ILE A 23 8.41 2.85 -1.46
N ARG A 24 8.50 4.02 -2.10
CA ARG A 24 9.64 4.35 -2.98
C ARG A 24 10.92 4.67 -2.19
N TRP A 25 10.82 5.42 -1.10
CA TRP A 25 11.97 6.04 -0.43
C TRP A 25 12.13 5.67 1.05
N GLY A 26 11.11 5.10 1.66
CA GLY A 26 11.10 4.72 3.08
C GLY A 26 11.42 3.23 3.28
N THR A 27 10.95 2.70 4.41
CA THR A 27 11.08 1.28 4.75
C THR A 27 9.72 0.58 4.79
N ILE A 28 9.71 -0.75 4.72
CA ILE A 28 8.46 -1.51 4.77
C ILE A 28 7.79 -1.41 6.14
N GLU A 29 8.57 -1.28 7.21
CA GLU A 29 8.09 -1.06 8.57
C GLU A 29 7.39 0.31 8.71
N GLN A 30 7.86 1.33 7.99
CA GLN A 30 7.14 2.60 7.92
C GLN A 30 5.82 2.45 7.15
N ALA A 31 5.82 1.69 6.05
CA ALA A 31 4.59 1.40 5.30
C ALA A 31 3.57 0.60 6.13
N GLU A 32 4.02 -0.23 7.06
CA GLU A 32 3.16 -0.99 7.97
C GLU A 32 2.28 -0.08 8.86
N SER A 33 2.73 1.15 9.14
CA SER A 33 1.94 2.12 9.92
C SER A 33 0.63 2.54 9.25
N PHE A 34 0.53 2.39 7.92
CA PHE A 34 -0.68 2.67 7.16
C PHE A 34 -1.66 1.49 7.18
N VAL A 35 -1.20 0.29 7.54
CA VAL A 35 -2.01 -0.92 7.51
C VAL A 35 -2.97 -0.94 8.68
N ASP A 36 -4.21 -1.32 8.38
CA ASP A 36 -5.28 -1.49 9.36
C ASP A 36 -4.78 -2.36 10.54
N PRO A 37 -4.85 -1.86 11.80
CA PRO A 37 -4.44 -2.62 12.97
C PRO A 37 -5.11 -3.99 13.09
N ALA A 38 -6.37 -4.12 12.66
CA ALA A 38 -7.07 -5.41 12.66
C ALA A 38 -6.44 -6.39 11.66
N TYR A 39 -6.02 -5.89 10.49
CA TYR A 39 -5.30 -6.68 9.50
C TYR A 39 -3.92 -7.10 10.05
N ARG A 40 -3.16 -6.18 10.65
CA ARG A 40 -1.84 -6.48 11.24
C ARG A 40 -1.93 -7.51 12.36
N ALA A 41 -2.98 -7.49 13.16
CA ALA A 41 -3.19 -8.48 14.20
C ALA A 41 -3.45 -9.89 13.62
N ALA A 42 -4.16 -9.98 12.49
CA ALA A 42 -4.42 -11.25 11.80
C ALA A 42 -3.23 -11.72 10.94
N HIS A 43 -2.44 -10.77 10.42
CA HIS A 43 -1.31 -10.99 9.52
C HIS A 43 -0.09 -10.23 10.03
N PRO A 44 0.52 -10.67 11.15
CA PRO A 44 1.67 -9.98 11.72
C PRO A 44 2.86 -10.04 10.75
N LEU A 45 3.55 -8.92 10.58
CA LEU A 45 4.75 -8.86 9.76
C LEU A 45 5.86 -9.69 10.41
N THR A 46 6.21 -10.81 9.79
CA THR A 46 7.21 -11.73 10.36
C THR A 46 8.63 -11.33 9.99
N GLN A 47 9.61 -11.85 10.73
CA GLN A 47 11.02 -11.67 10.38
C GLN A 47 11.34 -12.19 8.96
N LEU A 48 10.70 -13.30 8.56
CA LEU A 48 10.86 -13.87 7.23
C LEU A 48 10.38 -12.91 6.15
N ASP A 49 9.27 -12.19 6.38
CA ASP A 49 8.75 -11.21 5.44
C ASP A 49 9.67 -10.00 5.34
N LEU A 50 10.16 -9.49 6.47
CA LEU A 50 11.17 -8.42 6.49
C LEU A 50 12.42 -8.81 5.69
N ASP A 51 12.90 -10.05 5.86
CA ASP A 51 14.08 -10.54 5.15
C ASP A 51 13.82 -10.72 3.66
N ARG A 52 12.58 -11.03 3.24
CA ARG A 52 12.18 -11.00 1.82
C ARG A 52 12.21 -9.58 1.26
N TYR A 53 11.70 -8.58 2.01
CA TYR A 53 11.74 -7.18 1.56
C TYR A 53 13.17 -6.67 1.39
N LYS A 54 14.11 -7.09 2.24
CA LYS A 54 15.53 -6.73 2.10
C LYS A 54 16.20 -7.28 0.84
N GLN A 55 15.66 -8.35 0.24
CA GLN A 55 16.20 -8.93 -0.99
C GLN A 55 15.80 -8.16 -2.24
N VAL A 56 14.86 -7.21 -2.14
CA VAL A 56 14.38 -6.42 -3.26
C VAL A 56 14.52 -4.93 -2.98
N ARG A 57 14.68 -4.15 -4.05
CA ARG A 57 14.58 -2.68 -4.01
C ARG A 57 13.43 -2.25 -4.90
N PHE A 58 12.55 -1.40 -4.36
CA PHE A 58 11.50 -0.77 -5.15
C PHE A 58 12.11 0.18 -6.20
N THR A 59 11.73 0.00 -7.46
CA THR A 59 12.22 0.79 -8.61
C THR A 59 11.14 1.66 -9.22
N ASN A 60 9.89 1.22 -9.14
CA ASN A 60 8.75 1.98 -9.65
C ASN A 60 7.53 1.80 -8.74
N TYR A 61 6.65 2.80 -8.77
CA TYR A 61 5.33 2.75 -8.18
C TYR A 61 4.44 3.57 -9.11
N ASN A 62 3.52 2.94 -9.82
CA ASN A 62 2.67 3.60 -10.80
C ASN A 62 1.22 3.39 -10.39
N ASP A 63 0.66 4.40 -9.73
CA ASP A 63 -0.68 4.34 -9.17
C ASP A 63 -1.75 4.82 -10.13
N SER A 64 -2.85 4.07 -10.19
CA SER A 64 -4.07 4.50 -10.87
C SER A 64 -4.88 5.47 -10.00
N ALA A 65 -5.82 6.17 -10.64
CA ALA A 65 -6.76 7.00 -9.90
C ALA A 65 -7.55 6.14 -8.89
N PRO A 66 -7.68 6.57 -7.61
CA PRO A 66 -8.49 5.85 -6.63
C PRO A 66 -9.95 5.82 -7.07
N VAL A 67 -10.58 4.66 -6.93
CA VAL A 67 -11.99 4.42 -7.26
C VAL A 67 -12.78 4.24 -5.97
N PRO A 68 -13.64 5.20 -5.58
CA PRO A 68 -14.51 5.03 -4.44
C PRO A 68 -15.47 3.86 -4.66
N VAL A 69 -15.51 2.94 -3.70
CA VAL A 69 -16.49 1.84 -3.64
C VAL A 69 -17.71 2.31 -2.85
N ASN A 70 -17.49 3.05 -1.77
CA ASN A 70 -18.51 3.70 -0.97
C ASN A 70 -17.91 4.91 -0.22
N ASP A 71 -18.64 5.44 0.75
CA ASP A 71 -18.28 6.65 1.51
C ASP A 71 -17.01 6.52 2.37
N ASP A 72 -16.67 5.29 2.76
CA ASP A 72 -15.57 4.93 3.66
C ASP A 72 -14.62 3.89 3.05
N GLU A 73 -14.75 3.55 1.76
CA GLU A 73 -13.92 2.55 1.09
C GLU A 73 -13.56 2.96 -0.32
N VAL A 74 -12.27 2.81 -0.64
CA VAL A 74 -11.66 3.18 -1.92
C VAL A 74 -10.73 2.06 -2.36
N ASN A 75 -10.78 1.72 -3.64
CA ASN A 75 -9.84 0.81 -4.25
C ASN A 75 -8.83 1.58 -5.10
N GLN A 76 -7.56 1.20 -5.02
CA GLN A 76 -6.51 1.71 -5.89
C GLN A 76 -5.70 0.55 -6.46
N THR A 77 -5.47 0.56 -7.76
CA THR A 77 -4.56 -0.39 -8.39
C THR A 77 -3.21 0.29 -8.60
N VAL A 78 -2.13 -0.38 -8.21
CA VAL A 78 -0.77 0.14 -8.32
C VAL A 78 0.11 -0.91 -8.97
N GLU A 79 0.84 -0.52 -10.01
CA GLU A 79 1.94 -1.34 -10.51
C GLU A 79 3.22 -0.99 -9.76
N ILE A 80 3.82 -1.99 -9.12
CA ILE A 80 5.04 -1.83 -8.33
C ILE A 80 6.17 -2.55 -9.04
N GLY A 81 7.24 -1.80 -9.34
CA GLY A 81 8.48 -2.35 -9.87
C GLY A 81 9.44 -2.65 -8.74
N VAL A 82 10.08 -3.83 -8.78
CA VAL A 82 11.15 -4.21 -7.86
C VAL A 82 12.33 -4.82 -8.64
N VAL A 83 13.53 -4.63 -8.10
CA VAL A 83 14.74 -5.32 -8.56
C VAL A 83 15.31 -6.16 -7.42
N ASN A 84 15.67 -7.40 -7.69
CA ASN A 84 16.37 -8.24 -6.73
C ASN A 84 17.80 -7.71 -6.55
N VAL A 85 18.20 -7.41 -5.31
CA VAL A 85 19.50 -6.79 -5.03
C VAL A 85 20.68 -7.73 -5.30
N HIS A 86 20.46 -9.05 -5.26
CA HIS A 86 21.50 -10.07 -5.47
C HIS A 86 21.64 -10.46 -6.94
N THR A 87 20.52 -10.65 -7.66
CA THR A 87 20.54 -11.12 -9.05
C THR A 87 20.43 -10.00 -10.09
N GLN A 88 20.09 -8.78 -9.67
CA GLN A 88 19.76 -7.65 -10.54
C GLN A 88 18.57 -7.91 -11.49
N GLU A 89 17.77 -8.93 -11.19
CA GLU A 89 16.56 -9.25 -11.94
C GLU A 89 15.45 -8.25 -11.58
N ALA A 90 14.94 -7.56 -12.60
CA ALA A 90 13.83 -6.62 -12.46
C ALA A 90 12.50 -7.30 -12.79
N ARG A 91 11.47 -6.98 -12.01
CA ARG A 91 10.09 -7.39 -12.26
C ARG A 91 9.11 -6.31 -11.81
N SER A 92 7.91 -6.32 -12.35
CA SER A 92 6.78 -5.57 -11.83
C SER A 92 5.63 -6.52 -11.48
N PHE A 93 4.76 -6.08 -10.57
CA PHE A 93 3.54 -6.79 -10.20
C PHE A 93 2.42 -5.80 -9.88
N ILE A 94 1.18 -6.26 -9.96
CA ILE A 94 0.00 -5.44 -9.67
C ILE A 94 -0.42 -5.63 -8.22
N ASP A 95 -0.30 -4.55 -7.45
CA ASP A 95 -0.81 -4.43 -6.10
C ASP A 95 -2.22 -3.83 -6.11
N ARG A 96 -3.18 -4.57 -5.54
CA ARG A 96 -4.59 -4.17 -5.48
C ARG A 96 -4.91 -3.71 -4.06
N GLN A 97 -4.87 -2.41 -3.87
CA GLN A 97 -5.00 -1.77 -2.57
C GLN A 97 -6.46 -1.48 -2.25
N VAL A 98 -6.85 -1.84 -1.03
CA VAL A 98 -8.17 -1.49 -0.46
C VAL A 98 -7.94 -0.57 0.72
N TRP A 99 -8.42 0.65 0.61
CA TRP A 99 -8.31 1.69 1.62
C TRP A 99 -9.64 1.89 2.31
N LYS A 100 -9.67 1.80 3.64
CA LYS A 100 -10.85 2.04 4.46
C LYS A 100 -10.65 3.26 5.36
N TYR A 101 -11.67 4.10 5.45
CA TYR A 101 -11.65 5.28 6.29
C TYR A 101 -12.03 4.92 7.72
N ASP A 102 -11.09 5.09 8.66
CA ASP A 102 -11.40 5.00 10.07
C ASP A 102 -12.02 6.32 10.54
N ARG A 103 -13.31 6.31 10.86
CA ARG A 103 -14.03 7.50 11.33
C ARG A 103 -13.57 8.00 12.70
N LYS A 104 -13.03 7.13 13.56
CA LYS A 104 -12.52 7.48 14.89
C LYS A 104 -11.17 8.17 14.77
N ALA A 105 -10.26 7.55 14.01
CA ALA A 105 -8.91 8.08 13.79
C ALA A 105 -8.86 9.19 12.72
N LYS A 106 -9.93 9.33 11.92
CA LYS A 106 -10.10 10.29 10.81
C LYS A 106 -9.01 10.18 9.75
N LEU A 107 -8.61 8.95 9.42
CA LEU A 107 -7.55 8.65 8.48
C LEU A 107 -7.89 7.41 7.64
N TRP A 108 -7.25 7.28 6.48
CA TRP A 108 -7.39 6.12 5.62
C TRP A 108 -6.36 5.06 6.00
N LEU A 109 -6.84 3.84 6.18
CA LEU A 109 -6.04 2.66 6.51
C LEU A 109 -6.06 1.68 5.34
N LEU A 110 -4.91 1.05 5.10
CA LEU A 110 -4.76 0.02 4.11
C LEU A 110 -5.24 -1.32 4.68
N SER A 111 -6.39 -1.79 4.22
CA SER A 111 -7.02 -3.04 4.68
C SER A 111 -6.62 -4.26 3.85
N SER A 112 -5.97 -4.07 2.70
CA SER A 112 -5.45 -5.17 1.86
C SER A 112 -4.10 -5.72 2.34
N GLY A 113 -3.41 -5.01 3.22
CA GLY A 113 -2.05 -5.34 3.65
C GLY A 113 -0.96 -4.72 2.78
N LEU A 114 0.29 -4.98 3.16
CA LEU A 114 1.49 -4.53 2.44
C LEU A 114 1.61 -5.22 1.06
N PRO A 115 2.39 -4.64 0.12
CA PRO A 115 2.55 -5.21 -1.20
C PRO A 115 3.23 -6.58 -1.15
N ASP A 116 2.59 -7.60 -1.70
CA ASP A 116 3.14 -8.96 -1.75
C ASP A 116 4.20 -9.08 -2.84
N ILE A 117 5.46 -8.88 -2.44
CA ILE A 117 6.62 -9.03 -3.34
C ILE A 117 6.89 -10.49 -3.73
N THR A 118 6.19 -11.48 -3.19
CA THR A 118 6.39 -12.89 -3.59
C THR A 118 5.54 -13.29 -4.79
N ARG A 119 4.52 -12.49 -5.14
CA ARG A 119 3.70 -12.71 -6.33
C ARG A 119 4.51 -12.63 -7.62
N LYS A 120 4.09 -13.42 -8.60
CA LYS A 120 4.69 -13.52 -9.93
C LYS A 120 3.72 -13.14 -11.06
N ASP A 121 2.59 -12.51 -10.74
CA ASP A 121 1.47 -12.26 -11.66
C ASP A 121 0.94 -10.82 -11.59
#